data_AF-A0A519KV40-F1
#
_entry.id   AF-A0A519KV40-F1
#
_cell.length_a   1.000
_cell.length_b   1.000
_cell.length_c   1.000
_cell.angle_alpha   90.00
_cell.angle_beta   90.00
_cell.angle_gamma   90.00
#
_symmetry.space_group_name_H-M   'P 1'
#
loop_
_entity.id
_entity.type
_entity.pdbx_description
1 polymer ?
#
loop_
_entity_poly.entity_id
_entity_poly.type
_entity_poly.pdbx_seq_one_letter_code
_entity_poly.pdbx_strand_id
1 'polypeptide(L)'
;MQPYGLTVDKFLDHAAKWFQDRQIVEADAGVARSRIGYAGLAERSNRMSGALAELGLRFGDRVGTLGWNTQHHLELYYAAMGVGLVCHTLNPRLTAEHLAAMVNEADDRVLAVAADLSPLAYALLPLCPGIAHIVVMDAPADMDALGSHQARIWDYEALLDAHGSAVRWGEFDENTTAGLCYTSGTTGAPKGVVYTHRSNYLHTLRALQADAVGLTGGDVLLLAVPMFHANGWGLPFAAPAAGTKLVLPGRTIDGPSLARMIRDEGVTVAVGVQTVWLALVDHVEATGEDLPTLKR
;
A
#
# COMPACT_ATOMS: atom_id res chain seq x y z
N MET A 1 -3.49 19.26 28.27
CA MET A 1 -3.25 18.81 26.88
C MET A 1 -4.59 18.74 26.15
N GLN A 2 -4.67 19.13 24.88
CA GLN A 2 -5.91 19.08 24.10
C GLN A 2 -6.16 17.64 23.60
N PRO A 3 -7.41 17.14 23.61
CA PRO A 3 -7.75 15.85 23.02
C PRO A 3 -7.70 15.91 21.50
N TYR A 4 -7.23 14.83 20.87
CA TYR A 4 -7.11 14.70 19.41
C TYR A 4 -7.11 13.22 19.02
N GLY A 5 -8.02 12.79 18.13
CA GLY A 5 -8.29 11.35 17.91
C GLY A 5 -7.33 10.68 16.94
N LEU A 6 -6.51 9.72 17.39
CA LEU A 6 -5.34 9.11 16.74
C LEU A 6 -5.61 8.35 15.43
N THR A 7 -5.94 9.10 14.36
CA THR A 7 -6.13 8.59 13.00
C THR A 7 -4.85 8.63 12.15
N VAL A 8 -4.78 7.82 11.08
CA VAL A 8 -3.53 7.56 10.33
C VAL A 8 -3.25 8.61 9.25
N ASP A 9 -4.27 9.31 8.77
CA ASP A 9 -4.20 10.47 7.86
C ASP A 9 -3.19 11.51 8.34
N LYS A 10 -3.13 11.70 9.66
CA LYS A 10 -2.25 12.65 10.34
C LYS A 10 -0.78 12.50 10.00
N PHE A 11 -0.32 11.27 9.75
CA PHE A 11 1.07 11.04 9.38
C PHE A 11 1.36 11.61 7.99
N LEU A 12 0.42 11.41 7.05
CA LEU A 12 0.56 11.97 5.71
C LEU A 12 0.31 13.47 5.70
N ASP A 13 -0.65 13.99 6.47
CA ASP A 13 -0.85 15.44 6.65
C ASP A 13 0.39 16.13 7.24
N HIS A 14 1.03 15.49 8.22
CA HIS A 14 2.30 15.96 8.78
C HIS A 14 3.39 16.01 7.70
N ALA A 15 3.57 14.92 6.95
CA ALA A 15 4.58 14.83 5.90
C ALA A 15 4.33 15.84 4.77
N ALA A 16 3.08 15.96 4.33
CA ALA A 16 2.65 16.92 3.32
C ALA A 16 2.78 18.37 3.78
N LYS A 17 2.81 18.64 5.09
CA LYS A 17 3.02 20.00 5.61
C LYS A 17 4.50 20.34 5.77
N TRP A 18 5.30 19.42 6.29
CA TRP A 18 6.67 19.72 6.76
C TRP A 18 7.77 19.13 5.88
N PHE A 19 7.43 18.14 5.05
CA PHE A 19 8.35 17.41 4.18
C PHE A 19 7.78 17.29 2.75
N GLN A 20 7.18 18.38 2.26
CA GLN A 20 6.42 18.46 1.01
C GLN A 20 7.05 17.73 -0.16
N ASP A 21 8.32 18.04 -0.44
CA ASP A 21 9.07 17.53 -1.59
C ASP A 21 9.89 16.28 -1.28
N ARG A 22 9.78 15.73 -0.06
CA ARG A 22 10.45 14.47 0.28
C ARG A 22 9.91 13.37 -0.62
N GLN A 23 10.81 12.75 -1.37
CA GLN A 23 10.45 11.85 -2.44
C GLN A 23 9.92 10.51 -1.92
N ILE A 24 8.82 10.08 -2.52
CA ILE A 24 8.47 8.68 -2.70
C ILE A 24 8.88 8.31 -4.13
N VAL A 25 9.67 7.26 -4.26
CA VAL A 25 10.20 6.76 -5.53
C VAL A 25 9.52 5.43 -5.81
N GLU A 26 8.86 5.32 -6.95
CA GLU A 26 8.42 4.03 -7.47
C GLU A 26 9.46 3.52 -8.45
N ALA A 27 9.85 2.26 -8.30
CA ALA A 27 10.80 1.58 -9.17
C ALA A 27 10.21 0.29 -9.73
N ASP A 28 10.73 -0.11 -10.89
CA ASP A 28 10.50 -1.43 -11.48
C ASP A 28 11.83 -1.98 -12.02
N ALA A 29 12.07 -3.27 -11.78
CA ALA A 29 13.34 -3.96 -12.10
C ALA A 29 14.59 -3.15 -11.67
N GLY A 30 14.48 -2.51 -10.51
CA GLY A 30 15.53 -1.71 -9.90
C GLY A 30 15.70 -0.29 -10.44
N VAL A 31 14.88 0.15 -11.40
CA VAL A 31 14.98 1.47 -12.04
C VAL A 31 13.80 2.34 -11.61
N ALA A 32 14.09 3.55 -11.13
CA ALA A 32 13.06 4.54 -10.80
C ALA A 32 12.19 4.87 -12.03
N ARG A 33 10.88 4.73 -11.88
CA ARG A 33 9.86 4.97 -12.91
C ARG A 33 9.15 6.30 -12.70
N SER A 34 8.86 6.64 -11.45
CA SER A 34 8.19 7.87 -11.08
C SER A 34 8.69 8.37 -9.72
N ARG A 35 8.44 9.65 -9.46
CA ARG A 35 8.73 10.31 -8.19
C ARG A 35 7.59 11.26 -7.85
N ILE A 36 7.16 11.23 -6.60
CA ILE A 36 6.19 12.18 -6.05
C ILE A 36 6.66 12.67 -4.69
N GLY A 37 6.32 13.90 -4.32
CA GLY A 37 6.50 14.40 -2.95
C GLY A 37 5.33 14.01 -2.03
N TYR A 38 5.52 14.04 -0.72
CA TYR A 38 4.41 13.80 0.22
C TYR A 38 3.21 14.73 0.02
N ALA A 39 3.43 15.97 -0.42
CA ALA A 39 2.32 16.88 -0.74
C ALA A 39 1.46 16.37 -1.90
N GLY A 40 2.10 15.86 -2.96
CA GLY A 40 1.39 15.27 -4.10
C GLY A 40 0.70 13.96 -3.73
N LEU A 41 1.36 13.11 -2.93
CA LEU A 41 0.76 11.87 -2.45
C LEU A 41 -0.51 12.15 -1.62
N ALA A 42 -0.47 13.16 -0.73
CA ALA A 42 -1.61 13.56 0.07
C ALA A 42 -2.78 14.08 -0.77
N GLU A 43 -2.50 14.95 -1.74
CA GLU A 43 -3.53 15.50 -2.63
C GLU A 43 -4.21 14.40 -3.46
N ARG A 44 -3.44 13.53 -4.10
CA ARG A 44 -3.96 12.44 -4.93
C ARG A 44 -4.73 11.41 -4.11
N SER A 45 -4.19 11.01 -2.96
CA SER A 45 -4.88 10.10 -2.04
C SER A 45 -6.22 10.68 -1.57
N ASN A 46 -6.26 11.97 -1.24
CA ASN A 46 -7.47 12.63 -0.77
C ASN A 46 -8.53 12.75 -1.87
N ARG A 47 -8.14 13.09 -3.10
CA ARG A 47 -9.05 13.06 -4.24
C ARG A 47 -9.56 11.65 -4.53
N MET A 48 -8.71 10.63 -4.40
CA MET A 48 -9.12 9.24 -4.57
C MET A 48 -10.17 8.83 -3.52
N SER A 49 -10.13 9.36 -2.28
CA SER A 49 -11.23 9.17 -1.33
C SER A 49 -12.58 9.67 -1.87
N GLY A 50 -12.59 10.83 -2.53
CA GLY A 50 -13.78 11.36 -3.20
C GLY A 50 -14.26 10.46 -4.33
N ALA A 51 -13.33 9.96 -5.15
CA ALA A 51 -13.67 9.02 -6.23
C ALA A 51 -14.25 7.70 -5.69
N LEU A 52 -13.71 7.16 -4.60
CA LEU A 52 -14.26 5.96 -3.94
C LEU A 52 -15.69 6.20 -3.41
N ALA A 53 -16.00 7.40 -2.93
CA ALA A 53 -17.35 7.76 -2.52
C ALA A 53 -18.33 7.81 -3.70
N GLU A 54 -17.90 8.29 -4.87
CA GLU A 54 -18.68 8.27 -6.12
C GLU A 54 -18.94 6.84 -6.64
N LEU A 55 -18.05 5.88 -6.33
CA LEU A 55 -18.32 4.44 -6.52
C LEU A 55 -19.36 3.89 -5.51
N GLY A 56 -19.87 4.72 -4.61
CA GLY A 56 -20.92 4.38 -3.66
C GLY A 56 -20.42 3.65 -2.41
N LEU A 57 -19.11 3.68 -2.13
CA LEU A 57 -18.54 3.20 -0.87
C LEU A 57 -18.96 4.12 0.29
N ARG A 58 -19.22 3.51 1.45
CA ARG A 58 -19.64 4.20 2.68
C ARG A 58 -18.71 3.85 3.83
N PHE A 59 -18.70 4.68 4.87
CA PHE A 59 -17.94 4.44 6.10
C PHE A 59 -18.04 2.97 6.57
N GLY A 60 -16.90 2.32 6.78
CA GLY A 60 -16.81 0.90 7.13
C GLY A 60 -16.88 -0.11 5.97
N ASP A 61 -17.16 0.32 4.74
CA ASP A 61 -17.01 -0.53 3.55
C ASP A 61 -15.53 -0.87 3.30
N ARG A 62 -15.28 -2.02 2.68
CA ARG A 62 -13.94 -2.54 2.44
C ARG A 62 -13.52 -2.29 0.99
N VAL A 63 -12.26 -1.88 0.84
CA VAL A 63 -11.56 -1.80 -0.44
C VAL A 63 -10.48 -2.89 -0.42
N GLY A 64 -10.73 -3.96 -1.16
CA GLY A 64 -9.77 -5.02 -1.39
C GLY A 64 -8.63 -4.53 -2.26
N THR A 65 -7.38 -4.90 -1.95
CA THR A 65 -6.22 -4.56 -2.78
C THR A 65 -5.37 -5.79 -3.13
N LEU A 66 -5.15 -5.99 -4.42
CA LEU A 66 -4.17 -6.93 -4.97
C LEU A 66 -3.07 -6.12 -5.67
N GLY A 67 -2.15 -5.57 -4.89
CA GLY A 67 -1.17 -4.60 -5.38
C GLY A 67 0.25 -4.85 -4.87
N TRP A 68 1.23 -4.38 -5.64
CA TRP A 68 2.64 -4.37 -5.26
C TRP A 68 2.98 -3.12 -4.45
N ASN A 69 4.25 -2.95 -4.09
CA ASN A 69 4.70 -1.73 -3.43
C ASN A 69 4.88 -0.64 -4.50
N THR A 70 3.80 0.08 -4.79
CA THR A 70 3.72 1.16 -5.80
C THR A 70 3.07 2.40 -5.22
N GLN A 71 3.22 3.54 -5.89
CA GLN A 71 2.61 4.81 -5.49
C GLN A 71 1.08 4.66 -5.41
N HIS A 72 0.42 4.09 -6.43
CA HIS A 72 -1.03 3.91 -6.44
C HIS A 72 -1.56 3.07 -5.28
N HIS A 73 -0.84 2.02 -4.90
CA HIS A 73 -1.24 1.20 -3.75
C HIS A 73 -1.13 1.99 -2.44
N LEU A 74 -0.09 2.81 -2.30
CA LEU A 74 0.06 3.72 -1.16
C LEU A 74 -1.00 4.83 -1.14
N GLU A 75 -1.37 5.35 -2.31
CA GLU A 75 -2.47 6.30 -2.45
C GLU A 75 -3.79 5.69 -1.99
N LEU A 76 -4.08 4.44 -2.38
CA LEU A 76 -5.29 3.72 -1.95
C LEU A 76 -5.34 3.43 -0.46
N TYR A 77 -4.19 3.16 0.19
CA TYR A 77 -4.13 3.00 1.65
C TYR A 77 -4.70 4.23 2.34
N TYR A 78 -4.14 5.41 2.01
CA TYR A 78 -4.55 6.67 2.61
C TYR A 78 -5.93 7.11 2.14
N ALA A 79 -6.27 6.86 0.87
CA ALA A 79 -7.58 7.19 0.32
C ALA A 79 -8.71 6.44 1.05
N ALA A 80 -8.57 5.13 1.26
CA ALA A 80 -9.56 4.35 1.97
C ALA A 80 -9.61 4.73 3.45
N MET A 81 -8.46 4.66 4.13
CA MET A 81 -8.39 4.88 5.58
C MET A 81 -8.77 6.32 5.96
N GLY A 82 -8.43 7.32 5.15
CA GLY A 82 -8.65 8.74 5.46
C GLY A 82 -10.12 9.11 5.66
N VAL A 83 -11.04 8.40 5.01
CA VAL A 83 -12.51 8.59 5.14
C VAL A 83 -13.20 7.49 5.95
N GLY A 84 -12.44 6.63 6.64
CA GLY A 84 -12.99 5.55 7.47
C GLY A 84 -13.48 4.34 6.68
N LEU A 85 -13.01 4.16 5.44
CA LEU A 85 -13.10 2.87 4.75
C LEU A 85 -12.01 1.94 5.27
N VAL A 86 -12.22 0.64 5.08
CA VAL A 86 -11.28 -0.40 5.52
C VAL A 86 -10.41 -0.82 4.33
N CYS A 87 -9.10 -0.61 4.43
CA CYS A 87 -8.16 -1.12 3.45
C CYS A 87 -7.89 -2.61 3.72
N HIS A 88 -8.39 -3.48 2.84
CA HIS A 88 -8.25 -4.93 2.96
C HIS A 88 -7.18 -5.42 1.99
N THR A 89 -6.00 -5.73 2.50
CA THR A 89 -4.86 -6.05 1.64
C THR A 89 -4.74 -7.54 1.44
N LEU A 90 -4.83 -7.98 0.19
CA LEU A 90 -4.85 -9.38 -0.20
C LEU A 90 -3.47 -9.82 -0.72
N ASN A 91 -3.09 -11.05 -0.40
CA ASN A 91 -1.83 -11.61 -0.88
C ASN A 91 -2.01 -12.17 -2.30
N PRO A 92 -1.40 -11.56 -3.34
CA PRO A 92 -1.58 -11.99 -4.74
C PRO A 92 -0.92 -13.34 -5.05
N ARG A 93 -0.20 -13.93 -4.09
CA ARG A 93 0.42 -15.26 -4.23
C ARG A 93 -0.53 -16.40 -3.87
N LEU A 94 -1.76 -16.09 -3.43
CA LEU A 94 -2.79 -17.08 -3.12
C LEU A 94 -3.62 -17.42 -4.36
N THR A 95 -4.29 -18.58 -4.34
CA THR A 95 -5.20 -18.99 -5.42
C THR A 95 -6.48 -18.16 -5.40
N ALA A 96 -7.18 -18.09 -6.53
CA ALA A 96 -8.44 -17.37 -6.65
C ALA A 96 -9.49 -17.86 -5.64
N GLU A 97 -9.54 -19.16 -5.34
CA GLU A 97 -10.50 -19.73 -4.38
C GLU A 97 -10.22 -19.28 -2.94
N HIS A 98 -8.95 -19.24 -2.53
CA HIS A 98 -8.58 -18.74 -1.22
C HIS A 98 -8.82 -17.24 -1.09
N LEU A 99 -8.52 -16.47 -2.14
CA LEU A 99 -8.84 -15.05 -2.20
C LEU A 99 -10.35 -14.83 -2.14
N ALA A 100 -11.14 -15.63 -2.84
CA ALA A 100 -12.60 -15.52 -2.86
C ALA A 100 -13.21 -15.74 -1.47
N ALA A 101 -12.69 -16.70 -0.71
CA ALA A 101 -13.14 -16.92 0.66
C ALA A 101 -12.92 -15.67 1.53
N MET A 102 -11.74 -15.05 1.44
CA MET A 102 -11.41 -13.82 2.18
C MET A 102 -12.27 -12.64 1.74
N VAL A 103 -12.40 -12.44 0.43
CA VAL A 103 -13.15 -11.33 -0.17
C VAL A 103 -14.63 -11.41 0.15
N ASN A 104 -15.22 -12.61 0.11
CA ASN A 104 -16.64 -12.80 0.44
C ASN A 104 -16.90 -12.68 1.95
N GLU A 105 -15.99 -13.17 2.81
CA GLU A 105 -16.13 -12.99 4.25
C GLU A 105 -15.95 -11.52 4.66
N ALA A 106 -14.98 -10.84 4.04
CA ALA A 106 -14.78 -9.42 4.20
C ALA A 106 -15.86 -8.61 3.48
N ASP A 107 -16.63 -9.17 2.54
CA ASP A 107 -17.62 -8.47 1.71
C ASP A 107 -17.03 -7.18 1.07
N ASP A 108 -15.90 -7.36 0.36
CA ASP A 108 -15.27 -6.26 -0.38
C ASP A 108 -16.14 -5.84 -1.57
N ARG A 109 -16.42 -4.54 -1.69
CA ARG A 109 -17.25 -3.99 -2.78
C ARG A 109 -16.42 -3.47 -3.95
N VAL A 110 -15.19 -3.08 -3.66
CA VAL A 110 -14.20 -2.63 -4.64
C VAL A 110 -12.95 -3.48 -4.49
N LEU A 111 -12.41 -3.95 -5.62
CA LEU A 111 -11.12 -4.60 -5.68
C LEU A 111 -10.19 -3.77 -6.57
N ALA A 112 -9.21 -3.13 -5.95
CA ALA A 112 -8.14 -2.45 -6.67
C ALA A 112 -7.01 -3.44 -6.96
N VAL A 113 -6.49 -3.46 -8.18
CA VAL A 113 -5.56 -4.50 -8.65
C VAL A 113 -4.43 -3.89 -9.49
N ALA A 114 -3.19 -4.36 -9.29
CA ALA A 114 -2.09 -4.05 -10.21
C ALA A 114 -2.36 -4.67 -11.58
N ALA A 115 -1.98 -4.00 -12.66
CA ALA A 115 -2.35 -4.37 -14.02
C ALA A 115 -1.90 -5.80 -14.38
N ASP A 116 -0.70 -6.21 -13.96
CA ASP A 116 -0.18 -7.57 -14.20
C ASP A 116 -0.91 -8.66 -13.40
N LEU A 117 -1.70 -8.27 -12.38
CA LEU A 117 -2.56 -9.14 -11.58
C LEU A 117 -4.02 -9.14 -12.05
N SER A 118 -4.38 -8.38 -13.09
CA SER A 118 -5.74 -8.36 -13.65
C SER A 118 -6.28 -9.75 -14.01
N PRO A 119 -5.50 -10.67 -14.62
CA PRO A 119 -5.97 -12.03 -14.89
C PRO A 119 -6.44 -12.78 -13.63
N LEU A 120 -5.76 -12.57 -12.49
CA LEU A 120 -6.16 -13.16 -11.21
C LEU A 120 -7.46 -12.54 -10.70
N ALA A 121 -7.61 -11.22 -10.80
CA ALA A 121 -8.86 -10.54 -10.44
C ALA A 121 -10.04 -11.01 -11.31
N TYR A 122 -9.83 -11.24 -12.60
CA TYR A 122 -10.88 -11.73 -13.49
C TYR A 122 -11.28 -13.18 -13.19
N ALA A 123 -10.32 -14.03 -12.83
CA ALA A 123 -10.61 -15.39 -12.35
C ALA A 123 -11.36 -15.39 -11.00
N LEU A 124 -11.11 -14.38 -10.16
CA LEU A 124 -11.73 -14.20 -8.84
C LEU A 124 -13.19 -13.71 -8.92
N LEU A 125 -13.51 -12.85 -9.90
CA LEU A 125 -14.82 -12.19 -10.03
C LEU A 125 -16.02 -13.16 -10.02
N PRO A 126 -16.05 -14.26 -10.79
CA PRO A 126 -17.17 -15.22 -10.75
C PRO A 126 -17.42 -15.85 -9.38
N LEU A 127 -16.41 -15.84 -8.50
CA LEU A 127 -16.50 -16.38 -7.14
C LEU A 127 -16.89 -15.31 -6.11
N CYS A 128 -16.90 -14.03 -6.49
CA CYS A 128 -17.08 -12.89 -5.59
C CYS A 128 -18.20 -11.96 -6.08
N PRO A 129 -19.49 -12.35 -5.95
CA PRO A 129 -20.61 -11.59 -6.48
C PRO A 129 -20.79 -10.20 -5.83
N GLY A 130 -20.19 -9.97 -4.65
CA GLY A 130 -20.22 -8.69 -3.94
C GLY A 130 -19.33 -7.60 -4.55
N ILE A 131 -18.34 -7.98 -5.37
CA ILE A 131 -17.46 -7.00 -6.04
C ILE A 131 -18.26 -6.28 -7.13
N ALA A 132 -18.48 -4.98 -6.92
CA ALA A 132 -19.17 -4.11 -7.86
C ALA A 132 -18.20 -3.34 -8.76
N HIS A 133 -16.96 -3.09 -8.30
CA HIS A 133 -15.96 -2.34 -9.05
C HIS A 133 -14.58 -2.98 -9.01
N ILE A 134 -13.90 -2.97 -10.15
CA ILE A 134 -12.47 -3.24 -10.29
C ILE A 134 -11.77 -1.93 -10.62
N VAL A 135 -10.68 -1.62 -9.90
CA VAL A 135 -9.85 -0.45 -10.19
C VAL A 135 -8.44 -0.93 -10.55
N VAL A 136 -8.04 -0.80 -11.81
CA VAL A 136 -6.70 -1.16 -12.27
C VAL A 136 -5.75 0.00 -11.95
N MET A 137 -4.70 -0.27 -11.17
CA MET A 137 -3.88 0.76 -10.51
C MET A 137 -2.86 1.46 -11.42
N ASP A 138 -2.02 0.70 -12.12
CA ASP A 138 -0.72 1.16 -12.63
C ASP A 138 -0.58 1.04 -14.17
N ALA A 139 -1.66 0.71 -14.86
CA ALA A 139 -1.76 0.76 -16.32
C ALA A 139 -3.23 0.89 -16.77
N PRO A 140 -3.48 1.30 -18.04
CA PRO A 140 -4.82 1.35 -18.60
C PRO A 140 -5.58 0.02 -18.43
N ALA A 141 -6.81 0.13 -17.96
CA ALA A 141 -7.73 -0.98 -17.85
C ALA A 141 -8.21 -1.47 -19.24
N ASP A 142 -8.34 -2.79 -19.40
CA ASP A 142 -9.09 -3.38 -20.50
C ASP A 142 -10.58 -3.37 -20.16
N MET A 143 -11.31 -2.38 -20.70
CA MET A 143 -12.71 -2.13 -20.37
C MET A 143 -13.65 -3.24 -20.85
N ASP A 144 -13.23 -4.07 -21.80
CA ASP A 144 -14.03 -5.17 -22.35
C ASP A 144 -13.71 -6.52 -21.66
N ALA A 145 -12.71 -6.55 -20.77
CA ALA A 145 -12.20 -7.79 -20.16
C ALA A 145 -13.23 -8.57 -19.32
N LEU A 146 -14.29 -7.92 -18.84
CA LEU A 146 -15.32 -8.56 -18.01
C LEU A 146 -16.41 -9.28 -18.79
N GLY A 147 -16.48 -9.11 -20.11
CA GLY A 147 -17.57 -9.65 -20.92
C GLY A 147 -18.95 -9.27 -20.35
N SER A 148 -19.71 -10.27 -19.90
CA SER A 148 -21.07 -10.07 -19.35
C SER A 148 -21.13 -9.94 -17.83
N HIS A 149 -20.00 -9.83 -17.12
CA HIS A 149 -20.02 -9.66 -15.66
C HIS A 149 -20.59 -8.29 -15.28
N GLN A 150 -21.30 -8.21 -14.15
CA GLN A 150 -22.00 -7.00 -13.71
C GLN A 150 -21.10 -5.93 -13.08
N ALA A 151 -19.85 -6.27 -12.78
CA ALA A 151 -18.89 -5.34 -12.19
C ALA A 151 -18.45 -4.30 -13.23
N ARG A 152 -18.02 -3.12 -12.77
CA ARG A 152 -17.44 -2.09 -13.65
C ARG A 152 -15.93 -2.06 -13.47
N ILE A 153 -15.17 -2.02 -14.56
CA ILE A 153 -13.73 -1.74 -14.49
C ILE A 153 -13.50 -0.23 -14.60
N TRP A 154 -12.50 0.23 -13.87
CA TRP A 154 -11.95 1.58 -13.94
C TRP A 154 -10.43 1.51 -14.12
N ASP A 155 -9.90 2.40 -14.96
CA ASP A 155 -8.51 2.83 -14.87
C ASP A 155 -8.38 3.81 -13.69
N TYR A 156 -7.31 3.70 -12.90
CA TYR A 156 -7.11 4.54 -11.72
C TYR A 156 -7.05 6.03 -12.05
N GLU A 157 -6.25 6.42 -13.04
CA GLU A 157 -6.06 7.83 -13.38
C GLU A 157 -7.35 8.43 -13.96
N ALA A 158 -8.04 7.68 -14.84
CA ALA A 158 -9.33 8.10 -15.38
C ALA A 158 -10.41 8.24 -14.28
N LEU A 159 -10.43 7.34 -13.30
CA LEU A 159 -11.32 7.43 -12.14
C LEU A 159 -11.02 8.67 -11.29
N LEU A 160 -9.72 8.93 -11.02
CA LEU A 160 -9.28 10.08 -10.26
C LEU A 160 -9.59 11.41 -10.98
N ASP A 161 -9.44 11.45 -12.30
CA ASP A 161 -9.76 12.64 -13.10
C ASP A 161 -11.25 12.90 -13.20
N ALA A 162 -12.07 11.86 -13.37
CA ALA A 162 -13.51 12.00 -13.52
C ALA A 162 -14.24 12.29 -12.19
N HIS A 163 -13.80 11.65 -11.11
CA HIS A 163 -14.55 11.62 -9.84
C HIS A 163 -13.72 12.08 -8.63
N GLY A 164 -12.43 12.38 -8.81
CA GLY A 164 -11.57 12.78 -7.70
C GLY A 164 -11.92 14.16 -7.16
N SER A 165 -12.35 14.21 -5.90
CA SER A 165 -12.74 15.45 -5.22
C SER A 165 -12.13 15.49 -3.83
N ALA A 166 -11.73 16.68 -3.37
CA ALA A 166 -11.20 16.83 -2.02
C ALA A 166 -12.29 16.54 -0.97
N VAL A 167 -11.93 15.78 0.06
CA VAL A 167 -12.82 15.42 1.17
C VAL A 167 -12.12 15.63 2.50
N ARG A 168 -12.90 15.71 3.57
CA ARG A 168 -12.35 15.86 4.92
C ARG A 168 -11.97 14.50 5.49
N TRP A 169 -10.72 14.38 5.94
CA TRP A 169 -10.20 13.17 6.58
C TRP A 169 -10.27 13.21 8.11
N GLY A 170 -10.28 12.02 8.72
CA GLY A 170 -10.06 11.82 10.16
C GLY A 170 -11.19 12.27 11.09
N GLU A 171 -12.39 12.59 10.57
CA GLU A 171 -13.54 13.01 11.37
C GLU A 171 -14.35 11.85 11.96
N PHE A 172 -13.67 10.88 12.57
CA PHE A 172 -14.30 9.70 13.16
C PHE A 172 -13.53 9.20 14.39
N ASP A 173 -14.13 8.26 15.11
CA ASP A 173 -13.51 7.69 16.31
C ASP A 173 -12.20 6.97 15.97
N GLU A 174 -11.16 7.16 16.78
CA GLU A 174 -9.85 6.54 16.55
C GLU A 174 -9.86 5.01 16.67
N ASN A 175 -10.89 4.40 17.26
CA ASN A 175 -11.05 2.94 17.29
C ASN A 175 -11.79 2.41 16.06
N THR A 176 -12.14 3.26 15.10
CA THR A 176 -12.64 2.84 13.79
C THR A 176 -11.64 1.89 13.12
N THR A 177 -12.16 0.86 12.45
CA THR A 177 -11.36 -0.06 11.65
C THR A 177 -10.71 0.67 10.49
N ALA A 178 -9.38 0.59 10.39
CA ALA A 178 -8.60 1.15 9.31
C ALA A 178 -8.22 0.10 8.25
N GLY A 179 -7.95 -1.13 8.67
CA GLY A 179 -7.47 -2.16 7.75
C GLY A 179 -7.77 -3.57 8.19
N LEU A 180 -7.62 -4.48 7.24
CA LEU A 180 -7.85 -5.90 7.39
C LEU A 180 -6.74 -6.67 6.67
N CYS A 181 -6.13 -7.64 7.35
CA CYS A 181 -5.20 -8.59 6.75
C CYS A 181 -5.60 -10.01 7.15
N TYR A 182 -5.52 -10.95 6.23
CA TYR A 182 -5.73 -12.35 6.54
C TYR A 182 -4.42 -13.06 6.85
N THR A 183 -4.44 -13.93 7.86
CA THR A 183 -3.33 -14.82 8.19
C THR A 183 -3.69 -16.24 7.79
N SER A 184 -2.75 -16.96 7.17
CA SER A 184 -3.00 -18.34 6.71
C SER A 184 -3.13 -19.36 7.84
N GLY A 185 -2.70 -19.02 9.06
CA GLY A 185 -2.72 -19.92 10.21
C GLY A 185 -1.96 -21.24 9.98
N THR A 186 -1.83 -22.07 11.01
CA THR A 186 -1.32 -23.45 10.87
C THR A 186 -2.45 -24.48 10.76
N THR A 187 -3.70 -24.07 11.02
CA THR A 187 -4.89 -24.92 10.95
C THR A 187 -6.12 -24.12 10.55
N GLY A 188 -6.95 -24.69 9.67
CA GLY A 188 -8.26 -24.16 9.28
C GLY A 188 -8.23 -23.08 8.20
N ALA A 189 -9.38 -22.45 7.99
CA ALA A 189 -9.53 -21.33 7.07
C ALA A 189 -8.71 -20.10 7.55
N PRO A 190 -8.23 -19.26 6.62
CA PRO A 190 -7.56 -18.00 6.97
C PRO A 190 -8.40 -17.15 7.92
N LYS A 191 -7.74 -16.42 8.82
CA LYS A 191 -8.42 -15.58 9.82
C LYS A 191 -8.07 -14.11 9.61
N GLY A 192 -9.09 -13.27 9.54
CA GLY A 192 -8.95 -11.82 9.42
C GLY A 192 -8.45 -11.19 10.72
N VAL A 193 -7.42 -10.35 10.61
CA VAL A 193 -6.90 -9.49 11.67
C VAL A 193 -7.31 -8.07 11.34
N VAL A 194 -8.15 -7.50 12.20
CA VAL A 194 -8.67 -6.14 12.08
C VAL A 194 -7.74 -5.17 12.80
N TYR A 195 -7.33 -4.11 12.10
CA TYR A 195 -6.55 -3.01 12.67
C TYR A 195 -7.42 -1.78 12.83
N THR A 196 -7.34 -1.11 13.97
CA THR A 196 -7.95 0.21 14.14
C THR A 196 -6.98 1.32 13.75
N HIS A 197 -7.52 2.51 13.55
CA HIS A 197 -6.70 3.72 13.40
C HIS A 197 -5.74 3.90 14.59
N ARG A 198 -6.26 3.81 15.82
CA ARG A 198 -5.50 3.90 17.06
C ARG A 198 -4.41 2.83 17.15
N SER A 199 -4.68 1.58 16.78
CA SER A 199 -3.66 0.52 16.84
C SER A 199 -2.51 0.79 15.87
N ASN A 200 -2.81 1.18 14.63
CA ASN A 200 -1.79 1.56 13.66
C ASN A 200 -1.00 2.78 14.15
N TYR A 201 -1.68 3.81 14.68
CA TYR A 201 -1.03 5.01 15.19
C TYR A 201 -0.03 4.69 16.32
N LEU A 202 -0.45 3.92 17.32
CA LEU A 202 0.41 3.52 18.44
C LEU A 202 1.56 2.62 17.98
N HIS A 203 1.31 1.71 17.04
CA HIS A 203 2.35 0.88 16.43
C HIS A 203 3.39 1.74 15.72
N THR A 204 2.97 2.74 14.93
CA THR A 204 3.86 3.69 14.26
C THR A 204 4.75 4.43 15.26
N LEU A 205 4.19 4.94 16.37
CA LEU A 205 4.99 5.58 17.42
C LEU A 205 6.03 4.63 18.02
N ARG A 206 5.68 3.36 18.22
CA ARG A 206 6.63 2.34 18.71
C ARG A 206 7.71 2.04 17.67
N ALA A 207 7.35 1.89 16.40
CA ALA A 207 8.28 1.61 15.32
C ALA A 207 9.33 2.72 15.15
N LEU A 208 8.96 3.97 15.43
CA LEU A 208 9.86 5.14 15.36
C LEU A 208 10.81 5.29 16.56
N GLN A 209 10.70 4.46 17.60
CA GLN A 209 11.64 4.52 18.72
C GLN A 209 13.03 4.02 18.28
N ALA A 210 14.08 4.58 18.88
CA ALA A 210 15.47 4.29 18.51
C ALA A 210 15.84 2.79 18.60
N ASP A 211 15.27 2.07 19.55
CA ASP A 211 15.50 0.63 19.76
C ASP A 211 14.54 -0.27 18.94
N ALA A 212 13.76 0.32 18.04
CA ALA A 212 12.92 -0.39 17.07
C ALA A 212 13.46 -0.16 15.66
N VAL A 213 12.64 0.36 14.73
CA VAL A 213 13.10 0.71 13.38
C VAL A 213 13.76 2.09 13.40
N GLY A 214 13.27 3.04 14.21
CA GLY A 214 13.93 4.32 14.43
C GLY A 214 14.21 5.11 13.15
N LEU A 215 13.21 5.27 12.27
CA LEU A 215 13.34 6.07 11.06
C LEU A 215 13.45 7.56 11.41
N THR A 216 14.24 8.28 10.61
CA THR A 216 14.41 9.73 10.70
C THR A 216 14.22 10.38 9.33
N GLY A 217 14.07 11.71 9.30
CA GLY A 217 14.01 12.46 8.04
C GLY A 217 15.31 12.44 7.23
N GLY A 218 16.42 11.94 7.80
CA GLY A 218 17.69 11.73 7.10
C GLY A 218 17.83 10.35 6.46
N ASP A 219 16.88 9.44 6.71
CA ASP A 219 16.90 8.10 6.14
C ASP A 219 16.29 8.04 4.72
N VAL A 220 16.70 7.01 4.00
CA VAL A 220 16.08 6.53 2.75
C VAL A 220 15.68 5.08 2.96
N LEU A 221 14.38 4.83 3.02
CA LEU A 221 13.80 3.52 3.29
C LEU A 221 13.48 2.79 1.98
N LEU A 222 14.08 1.62 1.76
CA LEU A 222 13.62 0.65 0.76
C LEU A 222 12.61 -0.31 1.40
N LEU A 223 11.35 -0.19 1.01
CA LEU A 223 10.26 -1.03 1.50
C LEU A 223 10.17 -2.30 0.66
N ALA A 224 11.05 -3.29 0.88
CA ALA A 224 11.00 -4.57 0.16
C ALA A 224 10.05 -5.61 0.79
N VAL A 225 9.61 -5.39 2.03
CA VAL A 225 8.49 -6.14 2.61
C VAL A 225 7.18 -5.74 1.90
N PRO A 226 6.36 -6.69 1.44
CA PRO A 226 5.13 -6.34 0.73
C PRO A 226 4.13 -5.58 1.61
N MET A 227 3.49 -4.56 1.05
CA MET A 227 2.45 -3.79 1.71
C MET A 227 1.25 -4.68 2.11
N PHE A 228 0.94 -5.69 1.29
CA PHE A 228 -0.09 -6.71 1.60
C PHE A 228 0.26 -7.66 2.75
N HIS A 229 1.47 -7.57 3.33
CA HIS A 229 1.91 -8.43 4.41
C HIS A 229 2.07 -7.63 5.71
N ALA A 230 1.01 -7.62 6.53
CA ALA A 230 0.94 -6.87 7.80
C ALA A 230 1.26 -5.37 7.61
N ASN A 231 0.58 -4.74 6.65
CA ASN A 231 0.72 -3.32 6.30
C ASN A 231 2.17 -2.89 5.98
N GLY A 232 2.98 -3.75 5.34
CA GLY A 232 4.40 -3.48 5.13
C GLY A 232 5.15 -3.21 6.44
N TRP A 233 4.79 -3.95 7.49
CA TRP A 233 5.24 -3.76 8.88
C TRP A 233 4.93 -2.38 9.48
N GLY A 234 3.90 -1.69 8.98
CA GLY A 234 3.49 -0.35 9.42
C GLY A 234 4.39 0.79 8.92
N LEU A 235 5.38 0.48 8.09
CA LEU A 235 6.33 1.45 7.56
C LEU A 235 5.75 2.43 6.51
N PRO A 236 4.68 2.08 5.75
CA PRO A 236 3.92 3.07 5.00
C PRO A 236 3.40 4.24 5.84
N PHE A 237 3.19 4.05 7.15
CA PHE A 237 2.81 5.11 8.09
C PHE A 237 4.01 5.74 8.78
N ALA A 238 5.02 4.94 9.14
CA ALA A 238 6.20 5.43 9.85
C ALA A 238 7.08 6.34 8.99
N ALA A 239 7.24 6.05 7.70
CA ALA A 239 8.03 6.88 6.80
C ALA A 239 7.51 8.33 6.70
N PRO A 240 6.21 8.58 6.39
CA PRO A 240 5.68 9.95 6.41
C PRO A 240 5.69 10.57 7.81
N ALA A 241 5.44 9.79 8.87
CA ALA A 241 5.51 10.29 10.24
C ALA A 241 6.90 10.85 10.62
N ALA A 242 7.98 10.31 10.03
CA ALA A 242 9.36 10.77 10.24
C ALA A 242 9.88 11.71 9.13
N GLY A 243 9.14 11.90 8.03
CA GLY A 243 9.61 12.64 6.85
C GLY A 243 10.72 11.94 6.08
N THR A 244 10.77 10.61 6.12
CA THR A 244 11.78 9.74 5.49
C THR A 244 11.58 9.65 3.98
N LYS A 245 12.64 9.53 3.17
CA LYS A 245 12.49 9.23 1.72
C LYS A 245 12.06 7.77 1.57
N LEU A 246 11.04 7.49 0.76
CA LEU A 246 10.52 6.12 0.57
C LEU A 246 10.84 5.62 -0.83
N VAL A 247 11.38 4.40 -0.94
CA VAL A 247 11.61 3.68 -2.19
C VAL A 247 10.72 2.45 -2.22
N LEU A 248 9.82 2.43 -3.19
CA LEU A 248 8.82 1.40 -3.44
C LEU A 248 9.31 0.55 -4.62
N PRO A 249 9.69 -0.72 -4.42
CA PRO A 249 10.38 -1.53 -5.43
C PRO A 249 9.47 -2.10 -6.52
N GLY A 250 8.18 -1.77 -6.51
CA GLY A 250 7.21 -2.42 -7.38
C GLY A 250 7.13 -3.92 -7.10
N ARG A 251 7.11 -4.71 -8.16
CA ARG A 251 7.03 -6.18 -8.10
C ARG A 251 8.39 -6.86 -7.94
N THR A 252 9.43 -6.28 -8.53
CA THR A 252 10.71 -6.96 -8.78
C THR A 252 11.68 -6.72 -7.64
N ILE A 253 11.99 -7.78 -6.90
CA ILE A 253 12.83 -7.76 -5.68
C ILE A 253 13.99 -8.78 -5.75
N ASP A 254 14.54 -9.01 -6.95
CA ASP A 254 15.77 -9.80 -7.10
C ASP A 254 17.02 -9.02 -6.70
N GLY A 255 18.12 -9.75 -6.47
CA GLY A 255 19.40 -9.18 -6.02
C GLY A 255 19.92 -8.01 -6.87
N PRO A 256 20.04 -8.16 -8.21
CA PRO A 256 20.45 -7.07 -9.10
C PRO A 256 19.56 -5.82 -9.00
N SER A 257 18.24 -6.01 -8.95
CA SER A 257 17.28 -4.91 -8.86
C SER A 257 17.39 -4.18 -7.52
N LEU A 258 17.52 -4.93 -6.41
CA LEU A 258 17.71 -4.38 -5.08
C LEU A 258 19.03 -3.60 -4.96
N ALA A 259 20.15 -4.19 -5.41
CA ALA A 259 21.46 -3.53 -5.38
C ALA A 259 21.42 -2.21 -6.16
N ARG A 260 20.82 -2.22 -7.36
CA ARG A 260 20.62 -1.02 -8.17
C ARG A 260 19.82 0.06 -7.43
N MET A 261 18.69 -0.28 -6.81
CA MET A 261 17.91 0.70 -6.03
C MET A 261 18.69 1.22 -4.83
N ILE A 262 19.41 0.35 -4.12
CA ILE A 262 20.19 0.74 -2.95
C ILE A 262 21.24 1.78 -3.32
N ARG A 263 21.98 1.52 -4.40
CA ARG A 263 23.00 2.42 -4.93
C ARG A 263 22.41 3.71 -5.49
N ASP A 264 21.45 3.60 -6.41
CA ASP A 264 20.98 4.74 -7.22
C ASP A 264 20.09 5.69 -6.40
N GLU A 265 19.35 5.16 -5.40
CA GLU A 265 18.50 5.97 -4.52
C GLU A 265 19.14 6.36 -3.20
N GLY A 266 20.33 5.84 -2.91
CA GLY A 266 21.07 6.08 -1.67
C GLY A 266 20.34 5.52 -0.45
N VAL A 267 19.82 4.29 -0.56
CA VAL A 267 19.07 3.62 0.51
C VAL A 267 19.96 3.50 1.75
N THR A 268 19.43 3.90 2.91
CA THR A 268 20.10 3.79 4.21
C THR A 268 19.50 2.72 5.11
N VAL A 269 18.22 2.42 4.92
CA VAL A 269 17.48 1.39 5.65
C VAL A 269 16.72 0.54 4.64
N ALA A 270 16.90 -0.78 4.68
CA ALA A 270 16.15 -1.68 3.82
C ALA A 270 15.44 -2.76 4.65
N VAL A 271 14.17 -3.01 4.36
CA VAL A 271 13.35 -3.96 5.12
C VAL A 271 12.79 -5.05 4.22
N GLY A 272 12.80 -6.29 4.68
CA GLY A 272 12.53 -7.45 3.83
C GLY A 272 12.65 -8.74 4.62
N VAL A 273 12.10 -9.82 4.04
CA VAL A 273 12.23 -11.17 4.60
C VAL A 273 13.59 -11.77 4.22
N GLN A 274 14.02 -12.79 4.97
CA GLN A 274 15.33 -13.42 4.79
C GLN A 274 15.65 -13.79 3.33
N THR A 275 14.70 -14.36 2.60
CA THR A 275 14.93 -14.81 1.21
C THR A 275 15.23 -13.66 0.24
N VAL A 276 14.71 -12.45 0.50
CA VAL A 276 15.02 -11.25 -0.29
C VAL A 276 16.47 -10.85 -0.09
N TRP A 277 16.97 -10.93 1.14
CA TRP A 277 18.36 -10.59 1.46
C TRP A 277 19.37 -11.60 0.97
N LEU A 278 19.02 -12.89 0.96
CA LEU A 278 19.88 -13.92 0.37
C LEU A 278 20.13 -13.62 -1.12
N ALA A 279 19.10 -13.26 -1.88
CA ALA A 279 19.26 -12.90 -3.29
C ALA A 279 20.16 -11.67 -3.51
N LEU A 280 20.08 -10.67 -2.61
CA LEU A 280 20.96 -9.50 -2.64
C LEU A 280 22.42 -9.87 -2.32
N VAL A 281 22.64 -10.66 -1.27
CA VAL A 281 23.97 -11.12 -0.86
C VAL A 281 24.62 -11.93 -1.97
N ASP A 282 23.91 -12.91 -2.55
CA ASP A 282 24.40 -13.73 -3.66
C ASP A 282 24.86 -12.85 -4.85
N HIS A 283 24.10 -11.79 -5.15
CA HIS A 283 24.45 -10.84 -6.21
C HIS A 283 25.69 -10.01 -5.89
N VAL A 284 25.78 -9.45 -4.68
CA VAL A 284 26.90 -8.64 -4.23
C VAL A 284 28.19 -9.47 -4.19
N GLU A 285 28.13 -10.70 -3.69
CA GLU A 285 29.29 -11.62 -3.67
C GLU A 285 29.74 -12.00 -5.08
N ALA A 286 28.79 -12.25 -5.99
CA ALA A 286 29.10 -12.61 -7.37
C ALA A 286 29.69 -11.45 -8.20
N THR A 287 29.31 -10.20 -7.90
CA THR A 287 29.71 -9.02 -8.68
C THR A 287 30.84 -8.22 -8.06
N GLY A 288 31.04 -8.34 -6.74
CA GLY A 288 31.94 -7.48 -5.97
C GLY A 288 31.44 -6.04 -5.85
N GLU A 289 30.16 -5.77 -6.10
CA GLU A 289 29.56 -4.45 -5.94
C GLU A 289 29.51 -4.05 -4.45
N ASP A 290 29.80 -2.78 -4.14
CA ASP A 290 29.69 -2.24 -2.78
C ASP A 290 28.44 -1.35 -2.65
N LEU A 291 27.77 -1.43 -1.50
CA LEU A 291 26.52 -0.71 -1.20
C LEU A 291 26.70 0.18 0.05
N PRO A 292 27.62 1.15 0.04
CA PRO A 292 28.11 1.84 1.23
C PRO A 292 27.06 2.74 1.91
N THR A 293 25.95 3.05 1.23
CA THR A 293 24.87 3.85 1.81
C THR A 293 23.99 3.05 2.76
N LEU A 294 23.90 1.73 2.57
CA LEU A 294 23.04 0.85 3.36
C LEU A 294 23.63 0.66 4.75
N LYS A 295 22.85 0.99 5.79
CA LYS A 295 23.30 0.95 7.20
C LYS A 295 22.56 -0.10 8.02
N ARG A 296 21.31 -0.39 7.67
CA ARG A 296 20.37 -1.20 8.44
C ARG A 296 19.43 -1.99 7.53
#